data_AF-A0A1Q3R4A4-F1
#
_entry.id   AF-A0A1Q3R4A4-F1
#
_cell.length_a   1.000
_cell.length_b   1.000
_cell.length_c   1.000
_cell.angle_alpha   90.00
_cell.angle_beta   90.00
_cell.angle_gamma   90.00
#
_symmetry.space_group_name_H-M   'P 1'
#
loop_
_entity.id
_entity.type
_entity.pdbx_description
1 polymer ?
#
loop_
_entity_poly.entity_id
_entity_poly.type
_entity_poly.pdbx_seq_one_letter_code
_entity_poly.pdbx_strand_id
1 'polypeptide(L)'
;MSRAAIALAGVVLALSTGGGGYLWGHAAGKAAEVARRDGQAVRQLGQLIDSQRGLVEQANAASARLRRAAATRATRDAVLSKEFRDALARTAGDRAGCRFDDDSVRQLGAARDRAAAAAAGGAAAELPAAGAGAGR
;
A
#
# COMPACT_ATOMS: atom_id res chain seq x y z
N MET A 1 -34.89 67.37 -38.64
CA MET A 1 -33.82 66.37 -38.85
C MET A 1 -34.17 65.55 -40.09
N SER A 2 -33.26 65.44 -41.06
CA SER A 2 -33.54 64.74 -42.33
C SER A 2 -33.63 63.23 -42.13
N ARG A 3 -34.53 62.56 -42.86
CA ARG A 3 -34.75 61.10 -42.81
C ARG A 3 -33.44 60.32 -43.08
N ALA A 4 -32.54 60.91 -43.86
CA ALA A 4 -31.21 60.36 -44.13
C ALA A 4 -30.33 60.28 -42.88
N ALA A 5 -30.43 61.25 -41.96
CA ALA A 5 -29.65 61.26 -40.72
C ALA A 5 -30.11 60.17 -39.74
N ILE A 6 -31.42 59.89 -39.70
CA ILE A 6 -32.00 58.82 -38.87
C ILE A 6 -31.62 57.45 -39.43
N ALA A 7 -31.63 57.27 -40.75
CA ALA A 7 -31.21 56.03 -41.39
C ALA A 7 -29.72 55.74 -41.16
N LEU A 8 -28.85 56.75 -41.26
CA LEU A 8 -27.43 56.63 -40.97
C LEU A 8 -27.15 56.28 -39.50
N ALA A 9 -27.86 56.92 -38.56
CA ALA A 9 -27.72 56.61 -37.13
C ALA A 9 -28.11 55.17 -36.80
N GLY A 10 -29.18 54.65 -37.42
CA GLY A 10 -29.60 53.25 -37.24
C GLY A 10 -28.56 52.23 -37.75
N VAL A 11 -27.94 52.50 -38.89
CA VAL A 11 -26.90 51.62 -39.48
C VAL A 11 -25.63 51.61 -38.62
N VAL A 12 -25.22 52.76 -38.09
CA VAL A 12 -24.04 52.87 -37.22
C VAL A 12 -24.26 52.14 -35.87
N LEU A 13 -25.47 52.18 -35.33
CA LEU A 13 -25.83 51.44 -34.12
C LEU A 13 -25.83 49.91 -34.34
N ALA A 14 -26.31 49.45 -35.49
CA ALA A 14 -26.30 48.03 -35.83
C ALA A 14 -24.87 47.48 -36.06
N LEU A 15 -23.99 48.28 -36.67
CA LEU A 15 -22.60 47.88 -36.90
C LEU A 15 -21.75 47.87 -35.62
N SER A 16 -21.98 48.83 -34.72
CA SER A 16 -21.22 48.93 -33.45
C SER A 16 -21.59 47.83 -32.46
N THR A 17 -22.86 47.39 -32.43
CA THR A 17 -23.31 46.27 -31.58
C THR A 17 -22.80 44.91 -32.08
N GLY A 18 -22.67 44.70 -33.38
CA GLY A 18 -22.13 43.46 -33.96
C GLY A 18 -20.65 43.21 -33.61
N GLY A 19 -19.81 44.24 -33.67
CA GLY A 19 -18.37 44.14 -33.38
C GLY A 19 -18.06 43.92 -31.89
N GLY A 20 -18.76 44.65 -31.01
CA GLY A 20 -18.58 44.52 -29.56
C GLY A 20 -19.07 43.17 -29.02
N GLY A 21 -20.21 42.67 -29.52
CA GLY A 21 -20.76 41.37 -29.13
C GLY A 21 -19.89 40.19 -29.55
N TYR A 22 -19.27 40.24 -30.74
CA TYR A 22 -18.40 39.18 -31.23
C TYR A 22 -17.14 39.00 -30.38
N LEU A 23 -16.45 40.09 -30.04
CA LEU A 23 -15.24 40.04 -29.22
C LEU A 23 -15.53 39.61 -27.78
N TRP A 24 -16.62 40.12 -27.20
CA TRP A 24 -17.04 39.74 -25.85
C TRP A 24 -17.48 38.27 -25.78
N GLY A 25 -18.24 37.79 -26.78
CA GLY A 25 -18.61 36.38 -26.91
C GLY A 25 -17.40 35.45 -27.10
N HIS A 26 -16.41 35.87 -27.88
CA HIS A 26 -15.17 35.10 -28.05
C HIS A 26 -14.33 35.03 -26.77
N ALA A 27 -14.23 36.14 -26.03
CA ALA A 27 -13.55 36.19 -24.76
C ALA A 27 -14.28 35.36 -23.69
N ALA A 28 -15.60 35.48 -23.61
CA ALA A 28 -16.44 34.69 -22.72
C ALA A 28 -16.38 33.19 -23.05
N GLY A 29 -16.38 32.83 -24.35
CA GLY A 29 -16.23 31.45 -24.81
C GLY A 29 -14.87 30.85 -24.45
N LYS A 30 -13.78 31.62 -24.60
CA LYS A 30 -12.44 31.20 -24.15
C LYS A 30 -12.39 31.00 -22.63
N ALA A 31 -12.97 31.92 -21.85
CA ALA A 31 -13.03 31.80 -20.40
C ALA A 31 -13.86 30.59 -19.94
N ALA A 32 -14.99 30.33 -20.60
CA ALA A 32 -15.83 29.16 -20.32
C ALA A 32 -15.11 27.85 -20.62
N GLU A 33 -14.33 27.79 -21.70
CA GLU A 33 -13.60 26.59 -22.08
C GLU A 33 -12.40 26.33 -21.17
N VAL A 34 -11.70 27.39 -20.73
CA VAL A 34 -10.67 27.30 -19.69
C VAL A 34 -11.26 26.80 -18.38
N ALA A 35 -12.37 27.37 -17.92
CA ALA A 35 -13.05 26.91 -16.71
C ALA A 35 -13.52 25.44 -16.79
N ARG A 36 -13.95 24.98 -17.98
CA ARG A 36 -14.29 23.57 -18.20
C ARG A 36 -13.08 22.65 -18.12
N ARG A 37 -11.95 23.03 -18.73
CA ARG A 37 -10.69 22.27 -18.67
C ARG A 37 -10.14 22.22 -17.25
N ASP A 38 -10.12 23.33 -16.54
CA ASP A 38 -9.67 23.39 -15.15
C ASP A 38 -10.59 22.56 -14.24
N GLY A 39 -11.90 22.62 -14.43
CA GLY A 39 -12.86 21.79 -13.71
C GLY A 39 -12.69 20.28 -13.98
N GLN A 40 -12.30 19.89 -15.20
CA GLN A 40 -11.98 18.50 -15.52
C GLN A 40 -10.65 18.05 -14.88
N ALA A 41 -9.61 18.89 -14.94
CA ALA A 41 -8.31 18.60 -14.33
C ALA A 41 -8.42 18.44 -12.81
N VAL A 42 -9.16 19.32 -12.14
CA VAL A 42 -9.41 19.23 -10.69
C VAL A 42 -10.17 17.96 -10.31
N ARG A 43 -11.16 17.54 -11.11
CA ARG A 43 -11.88 16.28 -10.89
C ARG A 43 -10.98 15.06 -11.04
N GLN A 44 -10.12 15.02 -12.05
CA GLN A 44 -9.14 13.94 -12.25
C GLN A 44 -8.13 13.86 -11.09
N LEU A 45 -7.61 15.01 -10.64
CA LEU A 45 -6.72 15.08 -9.49
C LEU A 45 -7.42 14.61 -8.20
N GLY A 46 -8.68 15.00 -7.99
CA GLY A 46 -9.48 14.53 -6.85
C GLY A 46 -9.66 13.01 -6.85
N GLN A 47 -10.03 12.42 -8.00
CA GLN A 47 -10.14 10.97 -8.14
C GLN A 47 -8.82 10.24 -7.87
N LEU A 48 -7.70 10.80 -8.31
CA LEU A 48 -6.38 10.24 -8.04
C LEU A 48 -6.03 10.30 -6.55
N ILE A 49 -6.29 11.42 -5.88
CA ILE A 49 -6.06 11.60 -4.43
C ILE A 49 -6.92 10.62 -3.62
N ASP A 50 -8.20 10.48 -3.97
CA ASP A 50 -9.10 9.56 -3.26
C ASP A 50 -8.70 8.09 -3.46
N SER A 51 -8.22 7.73 -4.66
CA SER A 51 -7.67 6.40 -4.89
C SER A 51 -6.42 6.12 -4.03
N GLN A 52 -5.54 7.10 -3.86
CA GLN A 52 -4.34 6.97 -3.02
C GLN A 52 -4.68 6.89 -1.53
N ARG A 53 -5.69 7.65 -1.06
CA ARG A 53 -6.20 7.55 0.31
C ARG A 53 -6.72 6.14 0.62
N GLY A 54 -7.51 5.57 -0.31
CA GLY A 54 -8.01 4.20 -0.18
C GLY A 54 -6.88 3.16 -0.07
N LEU A 55 -5.80 3.32 -0.84
CA LEU A 55 -4.63 2.43 -0.75
C LEU A 55 -3.88 2.59 0.58
N VAL A 56 -3.71 3.81 1.07
CA VAL A 56 -3.05 4.08 2.36
C VAL A 56 -3.87 3.52 3.53
N GLU A 57 -5.19 3.69 3.51
CA GLU A 57 -6.07 3.12 4.53
C GLU A 57 -6.03 1.58 4.53
N GLN A 58 -6.06 0.96 3.35
CA GLN A 58 -5.93 -0.48 3.21
C GLN A 58 -4.57 -0.99 3.70
N ALA A 59 -3.47 -0.31 3.35
CA ALA A 59 -2.13 -0.66 3.81
C ALA A 59 -1.99 -0.51 5.34
N ASN A 60 -2.56 0.55 5.91
CA ASN A 60 -2.59 0.75 7.36
C ASN A 60 -3.42 -0.32 8.07
N ALA A 61 -4.59 -0.68 7.52
CA ALA A 61 -5.43 -1.74 8.05
C ALA A 61 -4.75 -3.11 7.96
N ALA A 62 -4.10 -3.43 6.84
CA ALA A 62 -3.31 -4.65 6.67
C ALA A 62 -2.13 -4.70 7.65
N SER A 63 -1.40 -3.60 7.80
CA SER A 63 -0.29 -3.49 8.76
C SER A 63 -0.77 -3.66 10.21
N ALA A 64 -1.92 -3.08 10.57
CA ALA A 64 -2.51 -3.26 11.88
C ALA A 64 -2.94 -4.72 12.12
N ARG A 65 -3.50 -5.39 11.11
CA ARG A 65 -3.84 -6.82 11.19
C ARG A 65 -2.58 -7.69 11.37
N LEU A 66 -1.51 -7.41 10.62
CA LEU A 66 -0.23 -8.12 10.76
C LEU A 66 0.36 -7.94 12.16
N ARG A 67 0.39 -6.71 12.69
CA ARG A 67 0.87 -6.45 14.06
C ARG A 67 0.07 -7.22 15.11
N ARG A 68 -1.27 -7.27 14.97
CA ARG A 68 -2.13 -8.06 15.87
C ARG A 68 -1.84 -9.56 15.76
N ALA A 69 -1.75 -10.09 14.56
CA ALA A 69 -1.45 -11.51 14.34
C ALA A 69 -0.07 -11.89 14.92
N ALA A 70 0.95 -11.04 14.75
CA ALA A 70 2.27 -11.22 15.34
C ALA A 70 2.21 -11.21 16.87
N ALA A 71 1.49 -10.27 17.48
CA ALA A 71 1.31 -10.21 18.93
C ALA A 71 0.59 -11.46 19.47
N THR A 72 -0.50 -11.90 18.82
CA THR A 72 -1.20 -13.13 19.21
C THR A 72 -0.31 -14.35 19.12
N ARG A 73 0.51 -14.46 18.06
CA ARG A 73 1.47 -15.54 17.89
C ARG A 73 2.53 -15.52 19.00
N ALA A 74 3.12 -14.37 19.29
CA ALA A 74 4.11 -14.21 20.35
C ALA A 74 3.56 -14.62 21.72
N THR A 75 2.31 -14.24 22.05
CA THR A 75 1.66 -14.67 23.30
C THR A 75 1.45 -16.19 23.35
N ARG A 76 0.99 -16.80 22.26
CA ARG A 76 0.82 -18.26 22.19
C ARG A 76 2.15 -18.99 22.33
N ASP A 77 3.20 -18.51 21.67
CA ASP A 77 4.54 -19.08 21.74
C ASP A 77 5.11 -18.97 23.16
N ALA A 78 4.86 -17.86 23.87
CA ALA A 78 5.27 -17.68 25.27
C ALA A 78 4.57 -18.65 26.22
N VAL A 79 3.24 -18.83 26.09
CA VAL A 79 2.46 -19.78 26.89
C VAL A 79 2.93 -21.21 26.61
N LEU A 80 3.04 -21.59 25.33
CA LEU A 80 3.48 -22.91 24.93
C LEU A 80 4.90 -23.22 25.44
N SER A 81 5.81 -22.25 25.35
CA SER A 81 7.18 -22.38 25.88
C SER A 81 7.21 -22.55 27.40
N LYS A 82 6.27 -21.92 28.12
CA LYS A 82 6.11 -22.14 29.56
C LYS A 82 5.62 -23.56 29.84
N GLU A 83 4.54 -23.99 29.21
CA GLU A 83 3.97 -25.33 29.41
C GLU A 83 4.96 -26.44 29.06
N PHE A 84 5.71 -26.28 27.97
CA PHE A 84 6.79 -27.21 27.63
C PHE A 84 7.88 -27.23 28.70
N ARG A 85 8.34 -26.07 29.18
CA ARG A 85 9.35 -26.02 30.25
C ARG A 85 8.85 -26.69 31.52
N ASP A 86 7.59 -26.49 31.88
CA ASP A 86 7.00 -27.10 33.06
C ASP A 86 6.87 -28.63 32.89
N ALA A 87 6.44 -29.11 31.72
CA ALA A 87 6.39 -30.53 31.40
C ALA A 87 7.79 -31.17 31.41
N LEU A 88 8.78 -30.46 30.87
CA LEU A 88 10.18 -30.89 30.91
C LEU A 88 10.71 -30.93 32.34
N ALA A 89 10.40 -29.94 33.19
CA ALA A 89 10.82 -29.95 34.59
C ALA A 89 10.23 -31.14 35.35
N ARG A 90 8.95 -31.47 35.14
CA ARG A 90 8.28 -32.64 35.75
C ARG A 90 8.93 -33.97 35.34
N THR A 91 9.38 -34.07 34.08
CA THR A 91 9.98 -35.29 33.51
C THR A 91 11.51 -35.27 33.54
N ALA A 92 12.13 -34.37 34.31
CA ALA A 92 13.59 -34.24 34.34
C ALA A 92 14.27 -35.46 34.98
N GLY A 93 13.66 -36.03 36.03
CA GLY A 93 14.17 -37.23 36.70
C GLY A 93 14.22 -38.45 35.78
N ASP A 94 13.20 -38.64 34.95
CA ASP A 94 13.10 -39.76 34.01
C ASP A 94 14.14 -39.69 32.88
N ARG A 95 14.73 -38.51 32.65
CA ARG A 95 15.66 -38.24 31.54
C ARG A 95 17.13 -38.19 31.97
N ALA A 96 17.43 -38.34 33.26
CA ALA A 96 18.78 -38.20 33.80
C ALA A 96 19.81 -39.19 33.21
N GLY A 97 19.38 -40.26 32.53
CA GLY A 97 20.24 -41.21 31.81
C GLY A 97 20.07 -41.25 30.29
N CYS A 98 19.07 -40.56 29.74
CA CYS A 98 18.76 -40.59 28.31
C CYS A 98 19.47 -39.43 27.60
N ARG A 99 20.70 -39.65 27.15
CA ARG A 99 21.50 -38.70 26.36
C ARG A 99 21.43 -39.07 24.88
N PHE A 100 21.18 -38.08 24.02
CA PHE A 100 21.42 -38.20 22.59
C PHE A 100 22.93 -38.21 22.31
N ASP A 101 23.38 -38.98 21.31
CA ASP A 101 24.78 -38.97 20.91
C ASP A 101 25.20 -37.59 20.36
N ASP A 102 26.50 -37.30 20.40
CA ASP A 102 27.02 -35.98 20.02
C ASP A 102 26.75 -35.63 18.55
N ASP A 103 26.63 -36.64 17.68
CA ASP A 103 26.38 -36.42 16.26
C ASP A 103 24.91 -36.04 16.02
N SER A 104 23.96 -36.72 16.65
CA SER A 104 22.54 -36.34 16.64
C SER A 104 22.34 -34.89 17.11
N VAL A 105 23.01 -34.48 18.19
CA VAL A 105 22.94 -33.09 18.69
C VAL A 105 23.53 -32.10 17.69
N ARG A 106 24.65 -32.45 17.04
CA ARG A 106 25.26 -31.63 15.97
C ARG A 106 24.33 -31.46 14.77
N GLN A 107 23.73 -32.55 14.31
CA GLN A 107 22.81 -32.55 13.16
C GLN A 107 21.55 -31.72 13.46
N LEU A 108 21.00 -31.84 14.67
CA LEU A 108 19.89 -31.02 15.14
C LEU A 108 20.26 -29.53 15.17
N GLY A 109 21.45 -29.18 15.65
CA GLY A 109 21.95 -27.81 15.62
C GLY A 109 22.01 -27.25 14.19
N ALA A 110 22.67 -27.98 13.28
CA ALA A 110 22.78 -27.59 11.89
C ALA A 110 21.41 -27.45 11.19
N ALA A 111 20.44 -28.33 11.53
CA ALA A 111 19.08 -28.24 11.00
C ALA A 111 18.34 -26.99 11.51
N ARG A 112 18.52 -26.63 12.78
CA ARG A 112 17.93 -25.40 13.36
C ARG A 112 18.50 -24.15 12.70
N ASP A 113 19.80 -24.12 12.43
CA ASP A 113 20.43 -22.96 11.79
C ASP A 113 19.93 -22.77 10.35
N ARG A 114 19.75 -23.86 9.59
CA ARG A 114 19.16 -23.81 8.25
C ARG A 114 17.70 -23.33 8.28
N ALA A 115 16.93 -23.79 9.26
CA ALA A 115 15.55 -23.32 9.45
C ALA A 115 15.50 -21.84 9.83
N ALA A 116 16.42 -21.36 10.67
CA ALA A 116 16.51 -19.95 11.03
C ALA A 116 16.91 -19.07 9.83
N ALA A 117 17.86 -19.53 9.02
CA ALA A 117 18.27 -18.85 7.79
C ALA A 117 17.11 -18.74 6.78
N ALA A 118 16.33 -19.82 6.60
CA ALA A 118 15.14 -19.79 5.75
C ALA A 118 14.06 -18.86 6.31
N ALA A 119 13.81 -18.88 7.63
CA ALA A 119 12.84 -17.99 8.25
C ALA A 119 13.23 -16.50 8.13
N ALA A 120 14.53 -16.19 8.15
CA ALA A 120 15.05 -14.83 7.98
C ALA A 120 14.97 -14.33 6.52
N GLY A 121 14.93 -15.23 5.54
CA GLY A 121 14.86 -14.89 4.11
C GLY A 121 13.47 -14.48 3.60
N GLY A 122 12.44 -14.49 4.44
CA GLY A 122 11.06 -14.16 4.07
C GLY A 122 10.28 -15.33 3.45
N ALA A 123 9.02 -15.11 3.09
CA ALA A 123 8.05 -16.18 2.75
C ALA A 123 8.41 -17.04 1.51
N ALA A 124 9.41 -16.64 0.73
CA ALA A 124 9.87 -17.34 -0.47
C ALA A 124 11.24 -18.02 -0.29
N ALA A 125 11.84 -17.96 0.89
CA ALA A 125 13.16 -18.53 1.11
C ALA A 125 13.10 -20.06 1.22
N GLU A 126 13.82 -20.74 0.33
CA GLU A 126 14.00 -22.18 0.37
C GLU A 126 14.96 -22.57 1.51
N LEU A 127 14.74 -23.75 2.11
CA LEU A 127 15.64 -24.30 3.10
C LEU A 127 17.01 -24.58 2.44
N PRO A 128 18.12 -24.05 2.96
CA PRO A 128 19.45 -24.41 2.46
C PRO A 128 19.65 -25.93 2.49
N ALA A 129 20.31 -26.47 1.47
CA ALA A 129 20.57 -27.92 1.40
C ALA A 129 21.33 -28.41 2.64
N ALA A 130 20.98 -29.59 3.13
CA ALA A 130 21.78 -30.27 4.15
C ALA A 130 23.15 -30.60 3.55
N GLY A 131 24.23 -30.12 4.18
CA GLY A 131 25.59 -30.44 3.74
C GLY A 131 25.82 -31.95 3.72
N ALA A 132 26.45 -32.44 2.65
CA ALA A 132 26.80 -33.85 2.46
C ALA A 132 27.79 -34.32 3.53
N GLY A 133 27.26 -34.78 4.66
CA GLY A 133 28.03 -35.40 5.73
C GLY A 133 27.27 -36.45 6.53
N ALA A 134 26.00 -36.71 6.21
CA ALA A 134 25.21 -37.75 6.84
C ALA A 134 25.30 -39.04 6.01
N GLY A 135 26.26 -39.89 6.35
CA GLY A 135 26.38 -41.22 5.74
C GLY A 135 27.79 -41.81 5.79
N ARG A 136 28.28 -42.11 6.99
CA ARG A 136 29.06 -43.33 7.26
C ARG A 136 29.23 -43.54 8.76
#